data_AF-A0A164A5K6-F1
#
_entry.id   AF-A0A164A5K6-F1
#
_cell.length_a   1.000
_cell.length_b   1.000
_cell.length_c   1.000
_cell.angle_alpha   90.00
_cell.angle_beta   90.00
_cell.angle_gamma   90.00
#
_symmetry.space_group_name_H-M   'P 1'
#
loop_
_entity.id
_entity.type
_entity.pdbx_description
1 polymer ?
#
loop_
_entity_poly.entity_id
_entity_poly.type
_entity_poly.pdbx_seq_one_letter_code
_entity_poly.pdbx_strand_id
1 'polypeptide(L)' 'MTASPVDLVSDMQAIEDHWHEGQWMRMTDQFTEEEWSEYEAITFSALIVLGLDGMKQLGRRCVLASAVELV' A
#
# COMPACT_ATOMS: atom_id res chain seq x y z
N MET A 1 20.02 -4.24 -4.85
CA MET A 1 19.13 -3.10 -5.12
C MET A 1 18.73 -2.51 -3.78
N THR A 2 19.18 -1.30 -3.47
CA THR A 2 18.67 -0.55 -2.31
C THR A 2 17.26 -0.10 -2.65
N ALA A 3 16.25 -0.66 -1.97
CA ALA A 3 14.89 -0.15 -2.11
C ALA A 3 14.89 1.34 -1.73
N SER A 4 14.36 2.18 -2.61
CA SER A 4 14.17 3.60 -2.29
C SER A 4 13.38 3.73 -0.99
N PRO A 5 13.57 4.83 -0.22
CA PRO A 5 12.71 5.11 0.91
C PRO A 5 11.26 5.05 0.45
N VAL A 6 10.47 4.21 1.11
CA VAL A 6 9.04 4.08 0.86
C VAL A 6 8.39 5.41 1.24
N ASP A 7 7.88 6.12 0.24
CA ASP A 7 7.06 7.30 0.45
C ASP A 7 5.61 6.83 0.64
N LEU A 8 5.28 6.53 1.90
CA LEU A 8 3.96 6.04 2.29
C LEU A 8 2.82 6.94 1.79
N VAL A 9 3.07 8.24 1.59
CA VAL A 9 2.08 9.18 1.08
C VAL A 9 1.86 8.98 -0.42
N SER A 10 2.95 8.94 -1.21
CA SER A 10 2.86 8.67 -2.65
C SER A 10 2.30 7.28 -2.94
N ASP A 11 2.67 6.28 -2.15
CA ASP A 11 2.17 4.91 -2.33
C ASP A 11 0.67 4.81 -2.00
N MET A 12 0.21 5.51 -0.96
CA MET A 12 -1.21 5.58 -0.63
C MET A 12 -2.00 6.28 -1.75
N GLN A 13 -1.48 7.38 -2.31
CA GLN A 13 -2.12 8.08 -3.42
C GLN A 13 -2.27 7.18 -4.65
N ALA A 14 -1.22 6.43 -5.01
CA ALA A 14 -1.28 5.51 -6.13
C ALA A 14 -2.35 4.41 -5.96
N ILE A 15 -2.54 3.92 -4.72
CA ILE A 15 -3.59 2.95 -4.41
C ILE A 15 -4.98 3.58 -4.48
N GLU A 16 -5.14 4.82 -4.00
CA GLU A 16 -6.40 5.58 -4.11
C GLU A 16 -6.77 5.87 -5.56
N ASP A 17 -5.81 6.29 -6.37
CA ASP A 17 -5.99 6.53 -7.80
C ASP A 17 -6.42 5.25 -8.52
N HIS A 18 -5.73 4.14 -8.24
CA HIS A 18 -6.07 2.82 -8.78
C HIS A 18 -7.50 2.41 -8.41
N TRP A 19 -7.90 2.60 -7.15
CA TRP A 19 -9.26 2.34 -6.69
C TRP A 19 -10.31 3.16 -7.44
N HIS A 20 -10.08 4.46 -7.60
CA HIS A 20 -11.01 5.35 -8.30
C HIS A 20 -11.12 5.02 -9.79
N GLU A 21 -10.01 4.67 -10.43
CA GLU A 21 -10.01 4.17 -11.81
C GLU A 21 -10.87 2.91 -11.93
N GLY A 22 -10.69 1.93 -11.05
CA GLY A 22 -11.47 0.69 -11.05
C GLY A 22 -12.96 0.93 -10.84
N GLN A 23 -13.32 1.82 -9.91
CA GLN A 23 -14.72 2.22 -9.68
C GLN A 23 -15.34 2.84 -10.94
N TRP A 24 -14.60 3.72 -11.63
CA TRP A 24 -15.06 4.30 -12.88
C TRP A 24 -15.25 3.26 -13.98
N MET A 25 -14.32 2.32 -14.12
CA MET A 25 -14.43 1.22 -15.10
C MET A 25 -15.62 0.31 -14.79
N ARG A 26 -15.87 -0.01 -13.51
CA ARG A 26 -17.05 -0.77 -13.09
C ARG A 26 -18.35 -0.03 -13.40
N MET A 27 -18.44 1.27 -13.06
CA MET A 27 -19.63 2.09 -13.33
C MET A 27 -19.93 2.28 -14.82
N THR A 28 -18.93 2.09 -15.67
CA THR A 28 -19.05 2.23 -17.13
C THR A 28 -19.13 0.88 -17.85
N ASP A 29 -19.41 -0.21 -17.11
CA ASP A 29 -19.52 -1.59 -17.60
C ASP A 29 -18.28 -2.06 -18.40
N GLN A 30 -17.10 -1.51 -18.11
CA GLN A 30 -15.84 -1.92 -18.73
C GLN A 30 -15.22 -3.16 -18.09
N PHE A 31 -15.70 -3.55 -16.91
CA PHE A 31 -15.31 -4.79 -16.24
C PHE A 31 -16.47 -5.76 -16.18
N THR A 32 -16.15 -7.03 -16.40
CA THR A 32 -16.95 -8.15 -15.89
C THR A 32 -16.81 -8.25 -14.37
N GLU A 33 -17.72 -8.99 -13.71
CA GLU A 33 -17.63 -9.21 -12.25
C GLU A 33 -16.35 -9.94 -11.83
N GLU A 34 -15.81 -10.80 -12.69
CA GLU A 34 -14.55 -11.51 -12.42
C GLU A 34 -13.34 -10.55 -12.49
N GLU A 35 -13.26 -9.73 -13.55
CA GLU A 35 -12.21 -8.71 -13.69
C GLU A 35 -12.29 -7.67 -12.57
N TRP A 36 -13.51 -7.28 -12.17
CA TRP A 36 -13.71 -6.39 -11.03
C TRP A 36 -13.18 -7.02 -9.73
N SER A 37 -13.49 -8.31 -9.48
CA SER A 37 -13.03 -9.00 -8.29
C SER A 37 -11.50 -9.10 -8.21
N GLU A 38 -10.85 -9.37 -9.33
CA GLU A 38 -9.37 -9.36 -9.41
C GLU A 38 -8.79 -7.97 -9.16
N TYR A 39 -9.41 -6.93 -9.74
CA TYR A 39 -8.99 -5.55 -9.56
C TYR A 39 -9.10 -5.08 -8.10
N GLU A 40 -10.20 -5.44 -7.41
CA GLU A 40 -10.35 -5.21 -5.98
C GLU A 40 -9.28 -5.94 -5.17
N ALA A 41 -9.01 -7.21 -5.51
CA ALA A 41 -8.02 -8.01 -4.81
C ALA A 41 -6.61 -7.39 -4.90
N ILE A 42 -6.24 -6.82 -6.04
CA ILE A 42 -4.97 -6.09 -6.22
C ILE A 42 -4.92 -4.87 -5.30
N THR A 43 -5.97 -4.06 -5.31
CA THR A 43 -6.08 -2.85 -4.47
C THR A 43 -5.92 -3.18 -2.98
N PHE A 44 -6.65 -4.18 -2.48
CA PHE A 44 -6.57 -4.57 -1.07
C PHE A 44 -5.23 -5.20 -0.71
N SER A 45 -4.65 -6.00 -1.60
CA SER A 45 -3.32 -6.58 -1.39
C SER A 45 -2.25 -5.50 -1.26
N ALA A 46 -2.32 -4.45 -2.08
CA ALA A 46 -1.42 -3.30 -2.00
C ALA A 46 -1.54 -2.57 -0.65
N LEU A 47 -2.76 -2.34 -0.16
CA LEU A 47 -3.00 -1.74 1.18
C LEU A 47 -2.39 -2.57 2.31
N ILE A 48 -2.57 -3.91 2.26
CA ILE A 48 -2.02 -4.82 3.28
C ILE A 48 -0.49 -4.74 3.28
N VAL A 49 0.13 -4.79 2.10
CA VAL A 49 1.60 -4.71 1.97
C VAL A 49 2.12 -3.37 2.48
N LEU A 50 1.44 -2.26 2.15
CA LEU A 50 1.80 -0.93 2.62
C LEU A 50 1.74 -0.84 4.16
N GLY A 51 0.67 -1.36 4.77
CA GLY A 51 0.52 -1.41 6.22
C GLY A 51 1.60 -2.26 6.90
N LEU A 52 1.93 -3.43 6.33
CA LEU A 52 3.01 -4.28 6.82
C LEU A 52 4.38 -3.58 6.74
N ASP A 53 4.65 -2.83 5.67
CA ASP A 53 5.90 -2.10 5.53
C ASP A 53 5.99 -0.92 6.52
N GLY A 54 4.91 -0.16 6.68
CA GLY A 54 4.82 0.89 7.70
C GLY A 54 5.11 0.36 9.11
N MET A 55 4.58 -0.82 9.47
CA MET A 55 4.89 -1.48 10.74
C MET A 55 6.35 -1.91 10.84
N LYS A 56 6.96 -2.43 9.76
CA LYS A 56 8.40 -2.76 9.75
C LYS A 56 9.26 -1.51 9.94
N GLN A 57 8.92 -0.39 9.31
CA GLN A 57 9.61 0.88 9.48
C GLN A 57 9.52 1.39 10.92
N LEU A 58 8.32 1.36 11.51
CA LEU A 58 8.10 1.72 12.91
C LEU A 58 8.93 0.83 13.84
N GLY A 59 8.89 -0.50 13.65
CA GLY A 59 9.69 -1.44 14.43
C GLY A 59 11.19 -1.15 14.38
N ARG A 60 11.74 -0.86 13.19
CA ARG A 60 13.14 -0.44 13.04
C ARG A 60 13.46 0.83 13.84
N ARG A 61 12.58 1.84 13.79
CA ARG A 61 12.76 3.08 14.55
C ARG A 61 12.72 2.87 16.05
N CYS A 62 11.78 2.05 16.55
CA CYS A 62 11.68 1.70 17.97
C CYS A 62 12.95 0.98 18.47
N VAL A 63 13.45 -0.03 17.72
CA VAL A 63 14.68 -0.75 18.09
C VAL A 63 15.89 0.19 18.13
N LEU A 64 16.03 1.08 17.13
CA LEU A 64 17.12 2.05 17.10
C LEU A 64 17.03 3.07 18.24
N ALA A 65 15.83 3.54 18.57
CA ALA A 65 15.62 4.46 19.69
C ALA A 65 16.01 3.80 21.03
N SER A 66 15.60 2.56 21.28
CA SER A 66 15.98 1.82 22.48
C SER A 66 17.48 1.49 22.56
N ALA A 67 18.16 1.33 21.42
CA ALA A 67 19.60 1.13 21.39
C ALA A 67 20.40 2.39 21.74
N VAL A 68 19.84 3.59 21.53
CA VAL A 68 20.46 4.87 21.85
C VAL A 68 20.30 5.24 23.32
N GLU A 69 19.22 4.79 23.99
CA GLU A 69 19.02 5.04 25.44
C GLU A 69 19.90 4.18 26.37
N LEU A 70 20.52 3.12 25.85
CA LEU A 70 21.34 2.16 26.61
C LEU A 70 22.85 2.42 26.56
N VAL A 71 23.29 3.50 25.91
CA VAL A 71 24.71 3.90 25.79
C VAL A 71 24.98 5.21 26.51
#